data_AF-A0A975MTI8-F1
#
_entry.id   AF-A0A975MTI8-F1
#
_cell.length_a   1.000
_cell.length_b   1.000
_cell.length_c   1.000
_cell.angle_alpha   90.00
_cell.angle_beta   90.00
_cell.angle_gamma   90.00
#
_symmetry.space_group_name_H-M   'P 1'
#
loop_
_entity.id
_entity.type
_entity.pdbx_description
1 polymer ?
#
loop_
_entity_poly.entity_id
_entity_poly.type
_entity_poly.pdbx_seq_one_letter_code
_entity_poly.pdbx_strand_id
1 'polypeptide(L)'
;MTASDLLTAKIGHGFDYLDADGDGLLTEHDHVVCGQQVAASMGHAPGSDAERRIIDAYLAIWRDLHLPHLPEGTTSITKEQFVASTRSLASDAAAAAATVGALAEAFLAIADTDEDGTVSPAEFLAFQRGHFPGLTQAEADEAFAHLDTDGDGALSTAEFVSAIVEFWSSSDPDAPGNWWMGRPAYSA
;
A
#
# COMPACT_ATOMS: atom_id res chain seq x y z
N MET A 1 -5.58 7.88 -22.58
CA MET A 1 -4.48 7.97 -21.60
C MET A 1 -3.32 7.11 -22.11
N THR A 2 -2.07 7.54 -22.06
CA THR A 2 -0.93 6.63 -22.37
C THR A 2 -0.60 5.76 -21.15
N ALA A 3 0.11 4.65 -21.32
CA ALA A 3 0.55 3.79 -20.21
C ALA A 3 1.42 4.56 -19.18
N SER A 4 2.19 5.54 -19.66
CA SER A 4 2.99 6.45 -18.81
C SER A 4 2.11 7.43 -18.03
N ASP A 5 1.01 7.93 -18.63
CA ASP A 5 0.08 8.82 -17.95
C ASP A 5 -0.72 8.06 -16.88
N LEU A 6 -1.11 6.81 -17.17
CA LEU A 6 -1.78 5.91 -16.23
C LEU A 6 -0.93 5.66 -14.99
N LEU A 7 0.33 5.24 -15.18
CA LEU A 7 1.24 4.97 -14.07
C LEU A 7 1.47 6.23 -13.21
N THR A 8 1.63 7.39 -13.84
CA THR A 8 1.80 8.66 -13.11
C THR A 8 0.55 9.01 -12.29
N ALA A 9 -0.64 8.85 -12.86
CA ALA A 9 -1.90 9.08 -12.16
C ALA A 9 -2.09 8.10 -10.99
N LYS A 10 -1.79 6.81 -11.20
CA LYS A 10 -1.88 5.75 -10.20
C LYS A 10 -0.95 6.01 -9.00
N ILE A 11 0.32 6.32 -9.27
CA ILE A 11 1.29 6.65 -8.20
C ILE A 11 0.87 7.93 -7.47
N GLY A 12 0.43 8.94 -8.21
CA GLY A 12 -0.03 10.20 -7.62
C GLY A 12 -1.24 10.02 -6.71
N HIS A 13 -2.20 9.18 -7.10
CA HIS A 13 -3.35 8.85 -6.26
C HIS A 13 -2.94 8.05 -5.03
N GLY A 14 -2.03 7.09 -5.19
CA GLY A 14 -1.53 6.34 -4.04
C GLY A 14 -0.78 7.22 -3.05
N PHE A 15 -0.02 8.21 -3.52
CA PHE A 15 0.62 9.20 -2.64
C PHE A 15 -0.40 9.95 -1.79
N ASP A 16 -1.56 10.32 -2.35
CA ASP A 16 -2.59 11.08 -1.61
C ASP A 16 -3.16 10.31 -0.41
N TYR A 17 -2.98 8.99 -0.34
CA TYR A 17 -3.33 8.18 0.83
C TYR A 17 -2.16 7.92 1.77
N LEU A 18 -0.92 8.04 1.27
CA LEU A 18 0.27 7.97 2.10
C LEU A 18 0.54 9.30 2.81
N ASP A 19 0.13 10.43 2.22
CA ASP A 19 0.09 11.76 2.82
C ASP A 19 -1.16 11.88 3.71
N ALA A 20 -1.02 11.39 4.94
CA ALA A 20 -2.14 11.14 5.83
C ALA A 20 -2.64 12.40 6.53
N ASP A 21 -1.76 13.41 6.71
CA ASP A 21 -2.13 14.71 7.24
C ASP A 21 -2.50 15.74 6.15
N GLY A 22 -2.22 15.45 4.89
CA GLY A 22 -2.63 16.23 3.72
C GLY A 22 -1.78 17.47 3.48
N ASP A 23 -0.55 17.51 3.99
CA ASP A 23 0.36 18.64 3.83
C ASP A 23 1.15 18.63 2.51
N GLY A 24 1.00 17.57 1.70
CA GLY A 24 1.67 17.38 0.42
C GLY A 24 3.05 16.72 0.53
N LEU A 25 3.43 16.26 1.72
CA LEU A 25 4.71 15.64 2.02
C LEU A 25 4.48 14.26 2.63
N LEU A 26 5.30 13.29 2.23
CA LEU A 26 5.39 12.02 2.94
C LEU A 26 6.49 12.11 3.99
N THR A 27 6.13 11.92 5.25
CA THR A 27 7.00 12.08 6.42
C THR A 27 6.90 10.89 7.39
N GLU A 28 7.73 10.90 8.44
CA GLU A 28 7.57 9.97 9.57
C GLU A 28 6.20 10.12 10.26
N HIS A 29 5.64 11.34 10.28
CA HIS A 29 4.35 11.59 10.93
C HIS A 29 3.22 10.88 10.21
N ASP A 30 3.22 10.89 8.89
CA ASP A 30 2.21 10.18 8.09
C ASP A 30 2.19 8.69 8.37
N HIS A 31 3.37 8.08 8.50
CA HIS A 31 3.49 6.66 8.84
C HIS A 31 2.89 6.36 10.23
N VAL A 32 3.04 7.28 11.20
CA VAL A 32 2.36 7.16 12.50
C VAL A 32 0.85 7.26 12.36
N VAL A 33 0.36 8.23 11.58
CA VAL A 33 -1.09 8.44 11.37
C VAL A 33 -1.71 7.25 10.65
N CYS A 34 -1.09 6.75 9.58
CA CYS A 34 -1.52 5.54 8.87
C CYS A 34 -1.55 4.32 9.82
N GLY A 35 -0.50 4.12 10.62
CA GLY A 35 -0.46 3.03 11.60
C GLY A 35 -1.59 3.11 12.63
N GLN A 36 -1.93 4.32 13.10
CA GLN A 36 -3.07 4.55 14.00
C GLN A 36 -4.41 4.24 13.32
N GLN A 37 -4.60 4.70 12.08
CA GLN A 37 -5.83 4.47 11.31
C GLN A 37 -6.05 2.99 11.03
N VAL A 38 -5.00 2.26 10.64
CA VAL A 38 -5.02 0.81 10.40
C VAL A 38 -5.27 0.04 11.69
N ALA A 39 -4.59 0.40 12.79
CA ALA A 39 -4.88 -0.23 14.08
C ALA A 39 -6.34 -0.04 14.50
N ALA A 40 -6.89 1.16 14.31
CA ALA A 40 -8.28 1.46 14.61
C ALA A 40 -9.27 0.69 13.71
N SER A 41 -8.98 0.55 12.41
CA SER A 41 -9.84 -0.19 11.47
C SER A 41 -9.86 -1.69 11.76
N MET A 42 -8.75 -2.22 12.32
CA MET A 42 -8.64 -3.59 12.81
C MET A 42 -9.23 -3.78 14.22
N GLY A 43 -9.81 -2.74 14.81
CA GLY A 43 -10.51 -2.79 16.09
C GLY A 43 -9.61 -2.70 17.32
N HIS A 44 -8.35 -2.30 17.18
CA HIS A 44 -7.46 -2.08 18.30
C HIS A 44 -7.74 -0.74 18.98
N ALA A 45 -7.62 -0.72 20.31
CA ALA A 45 -7.84 0.49 21.09
C ALA A 45 -6.63 1.44 21.02
N PRO A 46 -6.85 2.76 21.04
CA PRO A 46 -5.77 3.74 21.16
C PRO A 46 -4.91 3.50 22.41
N GLY A 47 -3.60 3.53 22.25
CA GLY A 47 -2.57 3.26 23.27
C GLY A 47 -2.31 1.77 23.55
N SER A 48 -3.02 0.85 22.90
CA SER A 48 -2.83 -0.59 23.10
C SER A 48 -1.43 -1.06 22.65
N ASP A 49 -1.02 -2.24 23.13
CA ASP A 49 0.21 -2.88 22.63
C ASP A 49 0.09 -3.24 21.14
N ALA A 50 -1.12 -3.61 20.69
CA ALA A 50 -1.38 -3.94 19.30
C ALA A 50 -1.23 -2.71 18.39
N GLU A 51 -1.82 -1.56 18.76
CA GLU A 51 -1.64 -0.32 18.01
C GLU A 51 -0.16 0.08 17.92
N ARG A 52 0.58 0.01 19.03
CA ARG A 52 2.01 0.33 19.03
C ARG A 52 2.82 -0.55 18.08
N ARG A 53 2.54 -1.86 18.03
CA ARG A 53 3.20 -2.77 17.08
C ARG A 53 2.92 -2.39 15.63
N ILE A 54 1.68 -2.03 15.31
CA ILE A 54 1.31 -1.60 13.96
C ILE A 54 2.02 -0.28 13.63
N ILE A 55 1.99 0.72 14.51
CA ILE A 55 2.72 1.99 14.31
C ILE A 55 4.22 1.73 14.11
N ASP A 56 4.83 0.87 14.92
CA ASP A 56 6.25 0.53 14.80
C ASP A 56 6.58 -0.11 13.44
N ALA A 57 5.68 -0.92 12.88
CA ALA A 57 5.83 -1.50 11.55
C ALA A 57 5.75 -0.43 10.44
N TYR A 58 4.82 0.54 10.54
CA TYR A 58 4.78 1.68 9.61
C TYR A 58 6.02 2.57 9.75
N LEU A 59 6.51 2.79 10.97
CA LEU A 59 7.75 3.53 11.21
C LEU A 59 8.98 2.80 10.63
N ALA A 60 9.01 1.47 10.66
CA ALA A 60 10.06 0.70 10.04
C ALA A 60 10.09 0.91 8.52
N ILE A 61 8.93 1.02 7.86
CA ILE A 61 8.86 1.39 6.44
C ILE A 61 9.54 2.74 6.19
N TRP A 62 9.21 3.77 6.97
CA TRP A 62 9.88 5.07 6.82
C TRP A 62 11.40 4.96 7.01
N ARG A 63 11.84 4.28 8.08
CA ARG A 63 13.24 4.24 8.51
C ARG A 63 14.12 3.36 7.63
N ASP A 64 13.59 2.23 7.17
CA ASP A 64 14.35 1.17 6.53
C ASP A 64 14.13 1.14 5.02
N LEU A 65 12.98 1.64 4.53
CA LEU A 65 12.67 1.71 3.10
C LEU A 65 12.91 3.11 2.51
N HIS A 66 12.40 4.16 3.14
CA HIS A 66 12.46 5.51 2.56
C HIS A 66 13.79 6.22 2.88
N LEU A 67 14.11 6.42 4.16
CA LEU A 67 15.26 7.20 4.59
C LEU A 67 16.61 6.78 3.97
N PRO A 68 16.95 5.49 3.79
CA PRO A 68 18.27 5.10 3.28
C PRO A 68 18.56 5.54 1.84
N HIS A 69 17.51 5.89 1.08
CA HIS A 69 17.62 6.35 -0.30
C HIS A 69 17.55 7.87 -0.45
N LEU A 70 17.39 8.61 0.66
CA LEU A 70 17.28 10.06 0.64
C LEU A 70 18.61 10.73 1.02
N PRO A 71 18.85 11.97 0.55
CA PRO A 71 19.98 12.76 1.01
C PRO A 71 20.01 12.90 2.54
N GLU A 72 21.21 13.00 3.12
CA GLU A 72 21.38 13.23 4.56
C GLU A 72 20.62 14.47 5.03
N GLY A 73 19.87 14.34 6.13
CA GLY A 73 19.05 15.40 6.70
C GLY A 73 17.69 15.58 6.04
N THR A 74 17.32 14.73 5.07
CA THR A 74 15.95 14.71 4.52
C THR A 74 14.98 14.17 5.55
N THR A 75 13.88 14.88 5.76
CA THR A 75 12.80 14.50 6.70
C THR A 75 11.44 14.37 6.02
N SER A 76 11.37 14.59 4.71
CA SER A 76 10.13 14.58 3.91
C SER A 76 10.43 14.22 2.45
N ILE A 77 9.45 13.64 1.78
CA ILE A 77 9.46 13.39 0.34
C ILE A 77 8.26 14.14 -0.26
N THR A 78 8.48 15.01 -1.25
CA THR A 78 7.37 15.65 -1.95
C THR A 78 6.67 14.68 -2.90
N LYS A 79 5.42 14.96 -3.25
CA LYS A 79 4.68 14.18 -4.26
C LYS A 79 5.45 14.03 -5.57
N GLU A 80 6.10 15.09 -6.05
CA GLU A 80 6.89 15.04 -7.29
C GLU A 80 8.09 14.10 -7.17
N GLN A 81 8.79 14.13 -6.03
CA GLN A 81 9.93 13.26 -5.77
C GLN A 81 9.49 11.80 -5.69
N PHE A 82 8.38 11.53 -4.98
CA PHE A 82 7.82 10.19 -4.85
C PHE A 82 7.35 9.64 -6.20
N VAL A 83 6.64 10.46 -7.00
CA VAL A 83 6.22 10.05 -8.35
C VAL A 83 7.43 9.76 -9.23
N ALA A 84 8.46 10.59 -9.20
CA ALA A 84 9.66 10.38 -10.01
C ALA A 84 10.41 9.10 -9.62
N SER A 85 10.62 8.85 -8.32
CA SER A 85 11.33 7.65 -7.84
C SER A 85 10.55 6.38 -8.13
N THR A 86 9.26 6.34 -7.80
CA THR A 86 8.41 5.16 -8.00
C THR A 86 8.23 4.84 -9.48
N ARG A 87 8.12 5.85 -10.36
CA ARG A 87 8.07 5.61 -11.81
C ARG A 87 9.30 4.90 -12.36
N SER A 88 10.48 5.11 -11.76
CA SER A 88 11.71 4.45 -12.22
C SER A 88 11.64 2.92 -12.03
N LEU A 89 10.90 2.45 -11.02
CA LEU A 89 10.70 1.03 -10.73
C LEU A 89 10.00 0.28 -11.88
N ALA A 90 9.13 0.97 -12.65
CA ALA A 90 8.45 0.36 -13.79
C ALA A 90 9.41 -0.15 -14.88
N SER A 91 10.62 0.39 -14.93
CA SER A 91 11.67 -0.04 -15.86
C SER A 91 12.65 -1.05 -15.27
N ASP A 92 12.52 -1.37 -13.99
CA ASP A 92 13.41 -2.29 -13.26
C ASP A 92 12.59 -3.17 -12.30
N ALA A 93 12.11 -4.29 -12.83
CA ALA A 93 11.33 -5.26 -12.07
C ALA A 93 12.08 -5.85 -10.86
N ALA A 94 13.42 -5.94 -10.93
CA ALA A 94 14.20 -6.44 -9.80
C ALA A 94 14.25 -5.40 -8.67
N ALA A 95 14.44 -4.12 -9.00
CA ALA A 95 14.33 -3.04 -8.04
C ALA A 95 12.90 -2.92 -7.49
N ALA A 96 11.87 -3.05 -8.33
CA ALA A 96 10.47 -3.04 -7.89
C ALA A 96 10.19 -4.16 -6.88
N ALA A 97 10.61 -5.39 -7.17
CA ALA A 97 10.45 -6.52 -6.26
C ALA A 97 11.24 -6.33 -4.96
N ALA A 98 12.47 -5.80 -5.02
CA ALA A 98 13.29 -5.59 -3.83
C ALA A 98 12.75 -4.48 -2.91
N THR A 99 12.31 -3.36 -3.49
CA THR A 99 11.83 -2.19 -2.73
C THR A 99 10.36 -2.35 -2.34
N VAL A 100 9.48 -2.52 -3.33
CA VAL A 100 8.03 -2.59 -3.10
C VAL A 100 7.62 -3.96 -2.55
N GLY A 101 8.35 -5.02 -2.86
CA GLY A 101 8.09 -6.33 -2.26
C GLY A 101 8.40 -6.36 -0.77
N ALA A 102 9.49 -5.74 -0.31
CA ALA A 102 9.79 -5.62 1.11
C ALA A 102 8.72 -4.80 1.86
N LEU A 103 8.20 -3.73 1.23
CA LEU A 103 7.04 -2.99 1.74
C LEU A 103 5.80 -3.90 1.85
N ALA A 104 5.54 -4.69 0.81
CA ALA A 104 4.40 -5.57 0.75
C ALA A 104 4.45 -6.68 1.80
N GLU A 105 5.62 -7.26 2.06
CA GLU A 105 5.83 -8.23 3.14
C GLU A 105 5.57 -7.61 4.52
N ALA A 106 6.00 -6.36 4.74
CA ALA A 106 5.72 -5.64 5.98
C ALA A 106 4.22 -5.38 6.17
N PHE A 107 3.50 -5.04 5.10
CA PHE A 107 2.04 -4.88 5.13
C PHE A 107 1.31 -6.21 5.30
N LEU A 108 1.80 -7.29 4.69
CA LEU A 108 1.23 -8.62 4.87
C LEU A 108 1.24 -9.04 6.34
N ALA A 109 2.36 -8.82 7.04
CA ALA A 109 2.47 -9.12 8.47
C ALA A 109 1.54 -8.29 9.38
N ILE A 110 0.95 -7.21 8.84
CA ILE A 110 -0.08 -6.41 9.53
C ILE A 110 -1.48 -6.89 9.12
N ALA A 111 -1.68 -7.21 7.85
CA ALA A 111 -2.98 -7.61 7.30
C ALA A 111 -3.40 -9.02 7.72
N ASP A 112 -2.47 -9.98 7.73
CA ASP A 112 -2.68 -11.36 8.20
C ASP A 112 -2.74 -11.36 9.74
N THR A 113 -3.95 -11.30 10.29
CA THR A 113 -4.17 -11.09 11.73
C THR A 113 -4.20 -12.37 12.53
N ASP A 114 -4.59 -13.48 11.91
CA ASP A 114 -4.59 -14.78 12.53
C ASP A 114 -3.32 -15.60 12.26
N GLU A 115 -2.38 -15.02 11.49
CA GLU A 115 -1.06 -15.56 11.16
C GLU A 115 -1.15 -16.92 10.44
N ASP A 116 -2.18 -17.11 9.61
CA ASP A 116 -2.40 -18.34 8.86
C ASP A 116 -1.59 -18.40 7.54
N GLY A 117 -0.93 -17.30 7.17
CA GLY A 117 -0.09 -17.15 5.98
C GLY A 117 -0.84 -16.68 4.74
N THR A 118 -2.13 -16.40 4.86
CA THR A 118 -2.99 -15.85 3.81
C THR A 118 -3.76 -14.63 4.33
N VAL A 119 -4.34 -13.85 3.42
CA VAL A 119 -5.21 -12.73 3.80
C VAL A 119 -6.63 -13.05 3.37
N SER A 120 -7.52 -13.22 4.34
CA SER A 120 -8.94 -13.42 4.07
C SER A 120 -9.61 -12.12 3.56
N PRO A 121 -10.81 -12.21 2.93
CA PRO A 121 -11.54 -11.01 2.51
C PRO A 121 -11.86 -10.04 3.66
N ALA A 122 -12.10 -10.57 4.86
CA ALA A 122 -12.39 -9.76 6.04
C ALA A 122 -11.16 -8.99 6.53
N GLU A 123 -9.99 -9.64 6.51
CA GLU A 123 -8.71 -9.02 6.86
C GLU A 123 -8.28 -7.98 5.82
N PHE A 124 -8.41 -8.31 4.54
CA PHE A 124 -8.17 -7.37 3.44
C PHE A 124 -9.03 -6.11 3.62
N LEU A 125 -10.35 -6.27 3.86
CA LEU A 125 -11.25 -5.15 4.10
C LEU A 125 -10.85 -4.32 5.34
N ALA A 126 -10.50 -4.97 6.45
CA ALA A 126 -10.10 -4.30 7.68
C ALA A 126 -8.82 -3.48 7.47
N PHE A 127 -7.81 -4.07 6.82
CA PHE A 127 -6.55 -3.43 6.48
C PHE A 127 -6.74 -2.27 5.50
N GLN A 128 -7.49 -2.50 4.41
CA GLN A 128 -7.77 -1.49 3.40
C GLN A 128 -8.52 -0.30 3.98
N ARG A 129 -9.50 -0.49 4.88
CA ARG A 129 -10.21 0.61 5.53
C ARG A 129 -9.35 1.51 6.40
N GLY A 130 -8.18 1.03 6.83
CA GLY A 130 -7.20 1.86 7.52
C GLY A 130 -6.66 2.97 6.61
N HIS A 131 -6.46 2.67 5.33
CA HIS A 131 -6.01 3.63 4.32
C HIS A 131 -7.18 4.33 3.61
N PHE A 132 -8.29 3.61 3.44
CA PHE A 132 -9.47 4.02 2.68
C PHE A 132 -10.72 3.94 3.57
N PRO A 133 -10.93 4.87 4.53
CA PRO A 133 -12.06 4.79 5.46
C PRO A 133 -13.45 4.75 4.78
N GLY A 134 -13.55 5.25 3.54
CA GLY A 134 -14.77 5.22 2.73
C GLY A 134 -15.03 3.91 1.98
N LEU A 135 -14.09 2.96 1.98
CA LEU A 135 -14.20 1.73 1.19
C LEU A 135 -15.35 0.85 1.70
N THR A 136 -16.34 0.65 0.83
CA THR A 136 -17.47 -0.23 1.12
C THR A 136 -17.06 -1.69 1.04
N GLN A 137 -17.84 -2.56 1.70
CA GLN A 137 -17.60 -4.00 1.62
C GLN A 137 -17.70 -4.49 0.16
N ALA A 138 -18.69 -4.03 -0.61
CA ALA A 138 -18.86 -4.44 -2.00
C ALA A 138 -17.68 -4.04 -2.89
N GLU A 139 -17.10 -2.85 -2.68
CA GLU A 139 -15.91 -2.41 -3.44
C GLU A 139 -14.66 -3.22 -3.05
N ALA A 140 -14.50 -3.55 -1.77
CA ALA A 140 -13.41 -4.40 -1.33
C ALA A 140 -13.56 -5.84 -1.84
N ASP A 141 -14.77 -6.40 -1.81
CA ASP A 141 -15.06 -7.74 -2.33
C ASP A 141 -14.80 -7.80 -3.85
N GLU A 142 -15.18 -6.75 -4.59
CA GLU A 142 -14.90 -6.63 -6.03
C GLU A 142 -13.39 -6.58 -6.29
N ALA A 143 -12.66 -5.75 -5.55
CA ALA A 143 -11.20 -5.68 -5.66
C ALA A 143 -10.53 -7.00 -5.31
N PHE A 144 -10.93 -7.62 -4.21
CA PHE A 144 -10.41 -8.90 -3.75
C PHE A 144 -10.53 -9.97 -4.84
N ALA A 145 -11.70 -10.09 -5.48
CA ALA A 145 -11.93 -11.05 -6.56
C ALA A 145 -11.05 -10.83 -7.81
N HIS A 146 -10.48 -9.63 -7.99
CA HIS A 146 -9.50 -9.36 -9.03
C HIS A 146 -8.07 -9.68 -8.60
N LEU A 147 -7.78 -9.59 -7.29
CA LEU A 147 -6.46 -9.86 -6.70
C LEU A 147 -6.22 -11.35 -6.41
N ASP A 148 -7.28 -12.08 -6.06
CA ASP A 148 -7.31 -13.53 -5.90
C ASP A 148 -7.33 -14.17 -7.30
N THR A 149 -6.14 -14.49 -7.81
CA THR A 149 -5.93 -14.87 -9.22
C THR A 149 -6.18 -16.35 -9.47
N ASP A 150 -6.05 -17.18 -8.44
CA ASP A 150 -6.35 -18.61 -8.53
C ASP A 150 -7.78 -18.96 -8.06
N GLY A 151 -8.46 -18.02 -7.39
CA GLY A 151 -9.86 -18.11 -7.01
C GLY A 151 -10.10 -19.03 -5.82
N ASP A 152 -9.11 -19.20 -4.95
CA ASP A 152 -9.22 -20.07 -3.77
C ASP A 152 -9.95 -19.40 -2.59
N GLY A 153 -10.21 -18.10 -2.67
CA GLY A 153 -10.93 -17.31 -1.69
C GLY A 153 -10.07 -16.66 -0.61
N ALA A 154 -8.74 -16.72 -0.74
CA ALA A 154 -7.76 -16.04 0.09
C ALA A 154 -6.69 -15.36 -0.78
N LEU A 155 -6.02 -14.32 -0.29
CA LEU A 155 -4.80 -13.85 -0.95
C LEU A 155 -3.61 -14.58 -0.37
N SER A 156 -2.92 -15.36 -1.20
CA SER A 156 -1.62 -15.90 -0.82
C SER A 156 -0.59 -14.78 -0.63
N THR A 157 0.51 -15.08 0.08
CA THR A 157 1.66 -14.17 0.17
C THR A 157 2.11 -13.66 -1.20
N ALA A 158 2.12 -14.54 -2.21
CA ALA A 158 2.56 -14.20 -3.56
C ALA A 158 1.60 -13.22 -4.24
N GLU A 159 0.28 -13.42 -4.11
CA GLU A 159 -0.73 -12.54 -4.70
C GLU A 159 -0.78 -11.19 -4.02
N PHE A 160 -0.71 -11.15 -2.68
CA PHE A 160 -0.66 -9.91 -1.92
C PHE A 160 0.56 -9.07 -2.30
N VAL A 161 1.74 -9.69 -2.37
CA VAL A 161 2.98 -9.02 -2.78
C VAL A 161 2.91 -8.56 -4.24
N SER A 162 2.43 -9.42 -5.15
CA SER A 162 2.29 -9.07 -6.57
C SER A 162 1.33 -7.88 -6.75
N ALA A 163 0.20 -7.87 -6.03
CA ALA A 163 -0.79 -6.80 -6.10
C ALA A 163 -0.18 -5.43 -5.78
N ILE A 164 0.59 -5.34 -4.69
CA ILE A 164 1.23 -4.09 -4.28
C ILE A 164 2.34 -3.69 -5.27
N VAL A 165 3.19 -4.65 -5.67
CA VAL A 165 4.27 -4.39 -6.66
C VAL A 165 3.69 -3.90 -7.99
N GLU A 166 2.65 -4.55 -8.51
CA GLU A 166 1.97 -4.16 -9.74
C GLU A 166 1.27 -2.80 -9.59
N PHE A 167 0.65 -2.52 -8.44
CA PHE A 167 0.04 -1.22 -8.19
C PHE A 167 1.06 -0.09 -8.33
N TRP A 168 2.26 -0.22 -7.75
CA TRP A 168 3.25 0.85 -7.77
C TRP A 168 4.14 0.89 -9.01
N SER A 169 4.34 -0.24 -9.69
CA SER A 169 5.33 -0.35 -10.77
C SER A 169 4.77 -0.73 -12.14
N SER A 170 3.60 -1.37 -12.22
CA SER A 170 3.07 -1.84 -13.51
C SER A 170 2.44 -0.69 -14.31
N SER A 171 2.76 -0.63 -15.60
CA SER A 171 2.08 0.23 -16.58
C SER A 171 1.01 -0.51 -17.39
N ASP A 172 0.82 -1.81 -17.11
CA ASP A 172 -0.21 -2.64 -17.73
C ASP A 172 -1.60 -2.23 -17.18
N PRO A 173 -2.52 -1.75 -18.02
CA PRO A 173 -3.88 -1.40 -17.60
C PRO A 173 -4.69 -2.58 -17.09
N ASP A 174 -4.34 -3.80 -17.48
CA ASP A 174 -5.09 -5.02 -17.14
C ASP A 174 -4.46 -5.78 -15.95
N ALA A 175 -3.39 -5.26 -15.35
CA ALA A 175 -2.75 -5.88 -14.19
C ALA A 175 -3.71 -5.98 -12.99
N PRO A 176 -3.84 -7.16 -12.34
CA PRO A 176 -4.63 -7.36 -11.12
C PRO A 176 -4.38 -6.29 -10.06
N GLY A 177 -3.11 -5.94 -9.82
CA GLY A 177 -2.74 -4.94 -8.81
C GLY A 177 -3.34 -3.55 -9.01
N ASN A 178 -3.89 -3.22 -10.19
CA ASN A 178 -4.63 -1.97 -10.37
C ASN A 178 -5.86 -1.87 -9.44
N TRP A 179 -6.37 -3.01 -8.96
CA TRP A 179 -7.49 -3.11 -8.01
C TRP A 179 -7.08 -2.97 -6.54
N TRP A 180 -5.79 -2.82 -6.24
CA TRP A 180 -5.28 -2.73 -4.87
C TRP A 180 -5.98 -1.67 -4.00
N MET A 181 -6.35 -0.53 -4.59
CA MET A 181 -7.05 0.58 -3.89
C MET A 181 -8.56 0.59 -4.15
N GLY A 182 -9.14 -0.55 -4.52
CA GLY A 182 -10.51 -0.61 -5.03
C GLY A 182 -10.59 -0.42 -6.54
N ARG A 183 -11.80 -0.11 -7.04
CA ARG A 183 -12.03 0.08 -8.48
C ARG A 183 -11.11 1.17 -9.05
N PRO A 184 -10.34 0.91 -10.12
CA PRO A 184 -9.41 1.89 -10.68
C PRO A 184 -10.14 3.15 -11.17
N ALA A 185 -9.93 4.29 -10.50
CA ALA A 185 -10.55 5.58 -10.84
C ALA A 185 -10.01 6.22 -12.14
N TYR A 186 -9.00 5.59 -12.76
CA TYR A 186 -8.28 6.10 -13.94
C TYR A 186 -8.67 5.36 -15.25
N SER A 187 -9.70 4.51 -15.20
CA SER A 187 -10.18 3.64 -16.27
C SER A 187 -11.26 4.28 -17.17
N ALA A 188 -11.18 5.60 -17.42
CA ALA A 188 -12.11 6.32 -18.30
C ALA A 188 -11.50 6.66 -19.67
#